data_AF-A0A6N8G8K2-F1
#
_entry.id   AF-A0A6N8G8K2-F1
#
_cell.length_a   1.000
_cell.length_b   1.000
_cell.length_c   1.000
_cell.angle_alpha   90.00
_cell.angle_beta   90.00
_cell.angle_gamma   90.00
#
_symmetry.space_group_name_H-M   'P 1'
#
loop_
_entity.id
_entity.type
_entity.pdbx_description
1 polymer ?
#
loop_
_entity_poly.entity_id
_entity_poly.type
_entity_poly.pdbx_seq_one_letter_code
_entity_poly.pdbx_strand_id
1 'polypeptide(L)'
;MPELIDEVESTCGKVVITRYGREAAVLISADRLEALEETLDILGDHELMQQIAESRRNLAEGSVFDAETVSALMAERKHRR
;
A
#
# COMPACT_ATOMS: atom_id res chain seq x y z
N MET A 1 10.77 -20.00 -19.92
CA MET A 1 10.96 -18.60 -19.48
C MET A 1 9.65 -17.82 -19.55
N PRO A 2 8.86 -17.80 -20.64
CA PRO A 2 7.56 -17.10 -20.68
C PRO A 2 6.54 -17.67 -19.68
N GLU A 3 6.42 -18.99 -19.59
CA GLU A 3 5.42 -19.67 -18.74
C GLU A 3 5.54 -19.30 -17.25
N LEU A 4 6.75 -19.13 -16.72
CA LEU A 4 6.97 -18.73 -15.33
C LEU A 4 6.58 -17.27 -15.08
N ILE A 5 6.65 -16.41 -16.10
CA ILE A 5 6.20 -15.02 -16.01
C ILE A 5 4.67 -14.99 -15.97
N ASP A 6 4.03 -15.73 -16.89
CA ASP A 6 2.56 -15.84 -16.93
C ASP A 6 1.97 -16.45 -15.64
N GLU A 7 2.67 -17.42 -15.04
CA GLU A 7 2.29 -18.03 -13.77
C GLU A 7 2.39 -17.04 -12.60
N VAL A 8 3.42 -16.19 -12.56
CA VAL A 8 3.58 -15.17 -11.51
C VAL A 8 2.48 -14.12 -11.58
N GLU A 9 2.15 -13.65 -12.79
CA GLU A 9 1.07 -12.68 -13.00
C GLU A 9 -0.30 -13.23 -12.57
N SER A 10 -0.53 -14.54 -12.74
CA SER A 10 -1.78 -15.20 -12.31
C SER A 10 -1.79 -15.60 -10.83
N THR A 11 -0.64 -15.64 -10.14
CA THR A 11 -0.50 -16.13 -8.76
C THR A 11 -0.24 -15.01 -7.76
N CYS A 12 -1.13 -14.00 -7.71
CA CYS A 12 -1.01 -12.86 -6.79
C CYS A 12 0.42 -12.25 -6.80
N GLY A 13 1.10 -12.28 -7.95
CA GLY A 13 2.45 -11.78 -8.13
C GLY A 13 3.58 -12.57 -7.47
N LYS A 14 3.42 -13.84 -7.06
CA LYS A 14 4.56 -14.66 -6.57
C LYS A 14 4.44 -16.16 -6.84
N VAL A 15 5.59 -16.81 -7.05
CA VAL A 15 5.73 -18.28 -7.18
C VAL A 15 6.92 -18.75 -6.33
N VAL A 16 6.77 -19.88 -5.63
CA VAL A 16 7.82 -20.49 -4.80
C VAL A 16 8.48 -21.65 -5.56
N ILE A 17 9.80 -21.60 -5.71
CA ILE A 17 10.59 -22.61 -6.42
C ILE A 17 11.15 -23.61 -5.42
N THR A 18 10.82 -24.89 -5.58
CA THR A 18 11.26 -25.99 -4.70
C THR A 18 12.35 -26.84 -5.35
N ARG A 19 13.40 -27.17 -4.59
CA ARG A 19 14.49 -28.07 -5.00
C ARG A 19 14.73 -29.14 -3.91
N TYR A 20 14.70 -30.42 -4.29
CA TYR A 20 14.82 -31.56 -3.36
C TYR A 20 13.84 -31.51 -2.17
N GLY A 21 12.60 -31.10 -2.43
CA GLY A 21 11.55 -30.99 -1.41
C GLY A 21 11.71 -29.81 -0.44
N ARG A 22 12.61 -28.87 -0.73
CA ARG A 22 12.82 -27.64 0.06
C ARG A 22 12.62 -26.41 -0.81
N GLU A 23 11.95 -25.40 -0.25
CA GLU A 23 11.86 -24.07 -0.87
C GLU A 23 13.28 -23.50 -1.05
N ALA A 24 13.62 -23.15 -2.29
CA ALA A 24 14.98 -22.74 -2.67
C ALA A 24 15.03 -21.28 -3.15
N ALA A 25 13.94 -20.77 -3.73
CA ALA A 25 13.82 -19.39 -4.18
C ALA A 25 12.35 -18.97 -4.29
N VAL A 26 12.10 -17.66 -4.38
CA VAL A 26 10.80 -17.10 -4.72
C VAL A 26 10.99 -16.17 -5.92
N LEU A 27 10.14 -16.31 -6.93
CA LEU A 27 9.98 -15.34 -7.99
C LEU A 27 8.78 -14.45 -7.65
N ILE A 28 8.93 -13.15 -7.78
CA ILE A 28 7.91 -12.15 -7.48
C ILE A 28 7.78 -11.21 -8.69
N SER A 29 6.57 -10.76 -9.01
CA SER A 29 6.40 -9.73 -10.05
C SER A 29 7.03 -8.42 -9.57
N ALA A 30 7.48 -7.61 -10.53
CA ALA A 30 8.10 -6.32 -10.24
C ALA A 30 7.13 -5.40 -9.46
N ASP A 31 5.91 -5.26 -9.97
CA ASP A 31 4.85 -4.45 -9.35
C ASP A 31 4.55 -4.88 -7.90
N ARG A 32 4.61 -6.19 -7.63
CA ARG A 32 4.39 -6.70 -6.27
C ARG A 32 5.57 -6.44 -5.35
N LEU A 33 6.80 -6.53 -5.85
CA LEU A 33 7.97 -6.16 -5.08
C LEU A 33 7.94 -4.67 -4.72
N GLU A 34 7.65 -3.81 -5.69
CA GLU A 34 7.51 -2.36 -5.49
C GLU A 34 6.45 -2.04 -4.44
N ALA A 35 5.26 -2.63 -4.53
CA ALA A 35 4.21 -2.43 -3.53
C ALA A 35 4.60 -2.92 -2.11
N LEU A 36 5.42 -3.96 -2.00
CA LEU A 36 5.94 -4.42 -0.71
C LEU A 36 6.98 -3.44 -0.16
N GLU A 37 7.86 -2.92 -1.01
CA GLU A 37 8.85 -1.91 -0.64
C GLU A 37 8.18 -0.62 -0.17
N GLU A 38 7.18 -0.11 -0.89
CA GLU A 38 6.38 1.05 -0.45
C GLU A 38 5.69 0.80 0.91
N THR A 39 5.14 -0.41 1.12
CA THR A 39 4.53 -0.76 2.40
C THR A 39 5.56 -0.76 3.53
N LEU A 40 6.76 -1.30 3.27
CA LEU A 40 7.85 -1.34 4.25
C LEU A 40 8.39 0.05 4.57
N ASP A 41 8.44 0.96 3.58
CA ASP A 41 8.82 2.36 3.79
C ASP A 41 7.86 3.05 4.78
N ILE A 42 6.55 2.86 4.61
CA ILE A 42 5.55 3.37 5.56
C ILE A 42 5.70 2.73 6.94
N LEU A 43 5.87 1.41 7.01
CA LEU A 43 6.01 0.70 8.29
C LEU A 43 7.29 1.09 9.05
N GLY A 44 8.34 1.48 8.34
CA GLY A 44 9.61 1.96 8.91
C GLY A 44 9.53 3.38 9.46
N ASP A 45 8.57 4.19 9.02
CA ASP A 45 8.39 5.56 9.48
C ASP A 45 7.44 5.64 10.68
N HIS A 46 8.01 5.91 11.85
CA HIS A 46 7.28 6.01 13.10
C HIS A 46 6.28 7.19 13.13
N GLU A 47 6.60 8.33 12.50
CA GLU A 47 5.70 9.48 12.45
C GLU A 47 4.48 9.16 11.57
N LEU A 48 4.70 8.59 10.39
CA LEU A 48 3.62 8.14 9.52
C LEU A 48 2.72 7.11 10.22
N MET A 49 3.32 6.15 10.94
CA MET A 49 2.55 5.15 11.69
C MET A 49 1.69 5.77 12.81
N GLN A 50 2.17 6.83 13.47
CA GLN A 50 1.36 7.59 14.44
C GLN A 50 0.20 8.32 13.76
N GLN A 51 0.45 8.96 12.62
CA GLN A 51 -0.59 9.65 11.85
C GLN A 51 -1.68 8.68 11.36
N ILE A 52 -1.31 7.46 10.94
CA ILE A 52 -2.27 6.41 10.58
C ILE A 52 -3.10 5.99 11.80
N ALA A 53 -2.47 5.81 12.97
CA ALA A 53 -3.19 5.44 14.19
C ALA A 53 -4.15 6.54 14.66
N GLU A 54 -3.77 7.81 14.56
CA GLU A 54 -4.65 8.95 14.80
C GLU A 54 -5.79 9.01 13.79
N SER A 55 -5.51 8.86 12.50
CA SER A 55 -6.53 8.85 11.45
C SER A 55 -7.58 7.76 11.68
N ARG A 56 -7.16 6.56 12.13
CA ARG A 56 -8.08 5.47 12.50
C ARG A 56 -8.95 5.82 13.70
N ARG A 57 -8.41 6.50 14.71
CA ARG A 57 -9.20 6.99 15.87
C ARG A 57 -10.21 8.04 15.43
N ASN A 58 -9.79 9.03 14.63
CA ASN A 58 -10.66 10.06 14.09
C ASN A 58 -11.82 9.45 13.28
N LEU A 59 -11.55 8.43 12.47
CA LEU A 59 -12.60 7.71 11.74
C LEU A 59 -13.60 7.00 12.68
N ALA A 60 -13.11 6.33 13.73
CA ALA A 60 -13.95 5.66 14.71
C ALA A 60 -14.81 6.63 15.54
N GLU A 61 -14.28 7.82 15.81
CA GLU A 61 -14.96 8.90 16.54
C GLU A 61 -15.88 9.75 15.65
N GLY A 62 -15.89 9.50 14.33
CA GLY A 62 -16.64 10.29 13.36
C GLY A 62 -16.05 11.69 13.13
N SER A 63 -14.84 11.96 13.59
CA SER A 63 -14.08 13.19 13.37
C SER A 63 -13.46 13.19 11.96
N VAL A 64 -14.32 13.12 10.94
CA VAL A 64 -13.95 13.12 9.52
C VAL A 64 -14.77 14.15 8.75
N PHE A 65 -14.20 14.64 7.66
CA PHE A 65 -14.91 15.51 6.72
C PHE A 65 -15.30 14.70 5.48
N ASP A 66 -16.51 14.93 4.98
CA ASP A 66 -16.90 14.42 3.67
C ASP A 66 -16.27 15.24 2.53
N ALA A 67 -16.38 14.71 1.32
CA ALA A 67 -15.77 15.31 0.13
C ALA A 67 -16.33 16.73 -0.17
N GLU A 68 -17.62 16.96 0.09
CA GLU A 68 -18.26 18.26 -0.14
C GLU A 68 -17.70 19.33 0.82
N THR A 69 -17.61 18.99 2.10
CA THR A 69 -17.05 19.86 3.15
C THR A 69 -15.59 20.19 2.85
N VAL A 70 -14.77 19.19 2.46
CA VAL A 70 -13.36 19.42 2.10
C VAL A 70 -13.25 20.36 0.88
N SER A 71 -14.06 20.13 -0.15
CA SER A 71 -14.07 20.97 -1.36
C SER A 71 -14.41 22.43 -1.05
N ALA A 72 -15.43 22.67 -0.22
CA ALA A 72 -15.81 24.01 0.22
C ALA A 72 -14.69 24.70 1.00
N LEU A 73 -14.07 24.02 1.97
CA LEU A 73 -12.94 24.55 2.75
C LEU A 73 -11.72 24.87 1.88
N MET A 74 -11.43 24.04 0.86
CA MET A 74 -10.35 24.28 -0.09
C MET A 74 -10.64 25.48 -0.99
N ALA A 75 -11.87 25.64 -1.46
CA ALA A 75 -12.29 26.80 -2.25
C ALA A 75 -12.16 28.10 -1.45
N GLU A 76 -12.60 28.13 -0.18
CA GLU A 76 -12.46 29.29 0.70
C GLU A 76 -11.00 29.68 0.98
N ARG A 77 -10.11 28.69 1.12
CA ARG A 77 -8.67 28.93 1.28
C ARG A 77 -8.04 29.57 0.05
N LYS A 78 -8.47 29.17 -1.14
CA LYS A 78 -7.98 29.71 -2.42
C LYS A 78 -8.37 31.18 -2.61
N HIS A 79 -9.53 31.60 -2.09
CA HIS A 79 -10.00 32.99 -2.18
C HIS A 79 -9.33 33.93 -1.16
N ARG A 80 -8.65 33.39 -0.14
CA ARG A 80 -7.90 34.15 0.88
C ARG A 80 -6.42 34.33 0.53
N ARG A 81 -5.95 33.82 -0.61
CA ARG A 81 -4.56 33.96 -1.10
C ARG A 81 -4.48 34.90 -2.28
#